data_AF-A0A6J3HIA7-F1
#
_entry.id   AF-A0A6J3HIA7-F1
#
_cell.length_a   1.000
_cell.length_b   1.000
_cell.length_c   1.000
_cell.angle_alpha   90.00
_cell.angle_beta   90.00
_cell.angle_gamma   90.00
#
_symmetry.space_group_name_H-M   'P 1'
#
loop_
_entity.id
_entity.type
_entity.pdbx_description
1 polymer ?
#
loop_
_entity_poly.entity_id
_entity_poly.type
_entity_poly.pdbx_seq_one_letter_code
_entity_poly.pdbx_strand_id
1 'polypeptide(L)'
;DLADLCGQTWQGDGLLLRSHAASRRFYFVAPDTDCGLWVQAAAPGDRLRFQFRFFLVFTLTLAPPALNASAPAPADPCASGSYLQFYEGPPGAPRPLGSPLCGLTIPVPVASSGPFLGLRLVTRGRQPRVDFVGEVTSFHLGELGLKAGRGPMQRLCGAGATVGTP
;
A
#
# COMPACT_ATOMS: atom_id res chain seq x y z
N ASP A 1 3.43 -1.83 12.70
CA ASP A 1 3.09 -2.59 11.48
C ASP A 1 1.61 -2.36 11.14
N LEU A 2 1.07 -2.87 10.01
CA LEU A 2 -0.33 -2.65 9.61
C LEU A 2 -1.28 -3.15 10.69
N ALA A 3 -1.04 -4.35 11.21
CA ALA A 3 -1.82 -4.91 12.32
C ALA A 3 -1.81 -4.05 13.60
N ASP A 4 -0.71 -3.31 13.86
CA ASP A 4 -0.61 -2.43 15.03
C ASP A 4 -1.28 -1.06 14.81
N LEU A 5 -1.40 -0.64 13.55
CA LEU A 5 -2.03 0.63 13.14
C LEU A 5 -3.51 0.45 12.78
N CYS A 6 -4.15 -0.55 13.36
CA CYS A 6 -5.47 -0.96 12.96
C CYS A 6 -6.53 0.12 13.16
N GLY A 7 -7.32 0.39 12.12
CA GLY A 7 -8.37 1.40 12.11
C GLY A 7 -7.85 2.85 12.14
N GLN A 8 -6.53 3.06 12.06
CA GLN A 8 -5.94 4.39 12.06
C GLN A 8 -5.94 5.00 10.66
N THR A 9 -5.91 6.34 10.64
CA THR A 9 -5.57 7.11 9.44
C THR A 9 -4.23 7.79 9.68
N TRP A 10 -3.27 7.51 8.82
CA TRP A 10 -1.95 8.12 8.86
C TRP A 10 -1.86 9.24 7.82
N GLN A 11 -1.23 10.36 8.19
CA GLN A 11 -1.03 11.50 7.31
C GLN A 11 0.46 11.82 7.20
N GLY A 12 0.97 11.94 5.98
CA GLY A 12 2.36 12.30 5.71
C GLY A 12 2.83 11.94 4.29
N ASP A 13 4.08 12.24 3.98
CA ASP A 13 4.64 12.13 2.62
C ASP A 13 5.13 10.72 2.27
N GLY A 14 5.30 9.85 3.27
CA GLY A 14 5.61 8.45 3.04
C GLY A 14 5.63 7.59 4.30
N LEU A 15 5.29 6.31 4.12
CA LEU A 15 5.17 5.33 5.20
C LEU A 15 5.72 3.98 4.76
N LEU A 16 6.75 3.49 5.45
CA LEU A 16 7.19 2.11 5.31
C LEU A 16 6.26 1.19 6.12
N LEU A 17 5.43 0.43 5.41
CA LEU A 17 4.42 -0.43 6.00
C LEU A 17 4.83 -1.89 5.92
N ARG A 18 4.57 -2.61 7.00
CA ARG A 18 4.78 -4.04 7.15
C ARG A 18 3.48 -4.71 7.55
N SER A 19 3.32 -6.00 7.29
CA SER A 19 2.08 -6.70 7.63
C SER A 19 1.86 -6.88 9.15
N HIS A 20 2.73 -7.65 9.80
CA HIS A 20 2.66 -8.04 11.20
C HIS A 20 4.05 -8.03 11.83
N ALA A 21 4.19 -7.54 13.06
CA ALA A 21 5.42 -7.73 13.82
C ALA A 21 5.71 -9.24 14.07
N ALA A 22 4.65 -10.05 14.17
CA ALA A 22 4.72 -11.48 14.41
C ALA A 22 5.36 -12.26 13.24
N SER A 23 5.26 -11.79 11.99
CA SER A 23 5.84 -12.49 10.82
C SER A 23 7.36 -12.65 10.91
N ARG A 24 8.02 -11.80 11.71
CA ARG A 24 9.47 -11.83 11.96
C ARG A 24 9.89 -12.85 13.00
N ARG A 25 8.97 -13.26 13.88
CA ARG A 25 9.25 -14.14 15.02
C ARG A 25 8.65 -15.53 14.82
N PHE A 26 7.51 -15.58 14.15
CA PHE A 26 6.72 -16.78 13.97
C PHE A 26 6.46 -17.00 12.49
N TYR A 27 6.47 -18.28 12.10
CA TYR A 27 6.24 -18.66 10.72
C TYR A 27 4.78 -18.43 10.30
N PHE A 28 3.82 -18.51 11.23
CA PHE A 28 2.40 -18.23 11.02
C PHE A 28 1.95 -17.04 11.88
N VAL A 29 1.02 -16.25 11.34
CA VAL A 29 0.41 -15.11 12.06
C VAL A 29 -0.93 -15.51 12.67
N ALA A 30 -1.52 -14.62 13.47
CA ALA A 30 -2.84 -14.84 14.06
C ALA A 30 -3.90 -14.99 12.94
N PRO A 31 -4.75 -16.03 12.99
CA PRO A 31 -5.90 -16.13 12.10
C PRO A 31 -6.96 -15.09 12.45
N ASP A 32 -7.90 -14.89 11.53
CA ASP A 32 -9.07 -14.03 11.69
C ASP A 32 -8.76 -12.55 11.98
N THR A 33 -7.55 -12.11 11.68
CA THR A 33 -7.18 -10.69 11.60
C THR A 33 -7.93 -10.05 10.43
N ASP A 34 -8.69 -8.98 10.70
CA ASP A 34 -9.30 -8.13 9.70
C ASP A 34 -8.95 -6.68 10.05
N CYS A 35 -7.94 -6.16 9.39
CA CYS A 35 -7.34 -4.91 9.78
C CYS A 35 -7.16 -3.96 8.60
N GLY A 36 -7.68 -2.73 8.75
CA GLY A 36 -7.57 -1.67 7.77
C GLY A 36 -6.71 -0.50 8.26
N LEU A 37 -5.90 0.06 7.37
CA LEU A 37 -5.14 1.30 7.58
C LEU A 37 -5.44 2.24 6.41
N TRP A 38 -5.69 3.50 6.71
CA TRP A 38 -5.79 4.54 5.69
C TRP A 38 -4.57 5.44 5.72
N VAL A 39 -4.12 5.84 4.53
CA VAL A 39 -3.09 6.83 4.37
C VAL A 39 -3.67 8.02 3.60
N GLN A 40 -3.40 9.21 4.11
CA GLN A 40 -3.77 10.48 3.49
C GLN A 40 -2.50 11.24 3.09
N ALA A 41 -2.47 11.71 1.85
CA ALA A 41 -1.42 12.60 1.37
C ALA A 41 -1.39 13.90 2.18
N ALA A 42 -0.20 14.35 2.58
CA ALA A 42 -0.07 15.59 3.33
C ALA A 42 -0.30 16.82 2.45
N ALA A 43 0.19 16.80 1.21
CA ALA A 43 0.02 17.89 0.27
C ALA A 43 -1.33 17.81 -0.48
N PRO A 44 -2.03 18.94 -0.67
CA PRO A 44 -3.22 18.98 -1.53
C PRO A 44 -2.86 18.61 -2.98
N GLY A 45 -3.69 17.77 -3.61
CA GLY A 45 -3.48 17.34 -4.99
C GLY A 45 -2.46 16.22 -5.17
N ASP A 46 -1.74 15.83 -4.11
CA ASP A 46 -0.90 14.65 -4.12
C ASP A 46 -1.73 13.37 -4.23
N ARG A 47 -1.10 12.39 -4.86
CA ARG A 47 -1.56 11.00 -4.91
C ARG A 47 -0.58 10.13 -4.15
N LEU A 48 -1.03 8.94 -3.80
CA LEU A 48 -0.24 7.98 -3.05
C LEU A 48 0.05 6.79 -3.94
N ARG A 49 1.28 6.29 -3.88
CA ARG A 49 1.68 5.04 -4.52
C ARG A 49 2.21 4.09 -3.46
N PHE A 50 1.70 2.88 -3.44
CA PHE A 50 2.24 1.78 -2.67
C PHE A 50 3.12 0.91 -3.54
N GLN A 51 4.37 0.73 -3.14
CA GLN A 51 5.32 -0.16 -3.80
C GLN A 51 5.71 -1.30 -2.88
N PHE A 52 5.48 -2.53 -3.32
CA PHE A 52 5.96 -3.71 -2.61
C PHE A 52 7.47 -3.87 -2.77
N ARG A 53 8.13 -4.15 -1.65
CA ARG A 53 9.53 -4.61 -1.60
C ARG A 53 9.61 -6.11 -1.32
N PHE A 54 8.64 -6.63 -0.58
CA PHE A 54 8.47 -8.05 -0.30
C PHE A 54 6.98 -8.38 -0.20
N PHE A 55 6.57 -9.55 -0.67
CA PHE A 55 5.17 -9.97 -0.63
C PHE A 55 5.04 -11.49 -0.47
N LEU A 56 4.28 -11.88 0.54
CA LEU A 56 3.99 -13.27 0.86
C LEU A 56 2.67 -13.30 1.63
N VAL A 57 1.57 -13.67 0.98
CA VAL A 57 0.23 -13.66 1.59
C VAL A 57 -0.51 -14.91 1.16
N PHE A 58 -0.48 -15.95 1.99
CA PHE A 58 -1.21 -17.18 1.69
C PHE A 58 -1.63 -17.88 2.98
N THR A 59 -2.48 -18.89 2.86
CA THR A 59 -2.87 -19.75 3.98
C THR A 59 -2.52 -21.18 3.64
N LEU A 60 -1.83 -21.88 4.55
CA LEU A 60 -1.62 -23.31 4.40
C LEU A 60 -2.88 -24.06 4.83
N THR A 61 -3.44 -24.82 3.88
CA THR A 61 -4.46 -25.83 4.13
C THR A 61 -3.77 -27.18 4.35
N LEU A 62 -4.03 -27.81 5.49
CA LEU A 62 -3.47 -29.12 5.88
C LEU A 62 -4.07 -30.31 5.13
N ALA A 63 -5.01 -30.08 4.21
CA ALA A 63 -5.61 -31.12 3.38
C ALA A 63 -5.13 -30.95 1.94
N PRO A 64 -4.77 -32.04 1.23
CA PRO A 64 -4.83 -32.00 -0.23
C PRO A 64 -6.24 -31.50 -0.59
N PRO A 65 -6.42 -30.69 -1.65
CA PRO A 65 -7.76 -30.62 -2.23
C PRO A 65 -8.16 -32.07 -2.45
N ALA A 66 -9.28 -32.51 -1.88
CA ALA A 66 -9.79 -33.84 -2.15
C ALA A 66 -9.69 -34.01 -3.67
N LEU A 67 -9.08 -35.11 -4.13
CA LEU A 67 -8.91 -35.45 -5.54
C LEU A 67 -10.27 -35.72 -6.20
N ASN A 68 -11.26 -34.84 -6.01
CA ASN A 68 -12.33 -34.65 -6.96
C ASN A 68 -11.70 -33.83 -8.10
N ALA A 69 -11.16 -34.55 -9.08
CA ALA A 69 -10.68 -34.06 -10.37
C ALA A 69 -11.80 -33.41 -11.22
N SER A 70 -12.74 -32.72 -10.58
CA SER A 70 -13.94 -32.12 -11.16
C SER A 70 -14.40 -30.88 -10.39
N ALA A 71 -13.72 -30.49 -9.29
CA ALA A 71 -14.02 -29.22 -8.64
C ALA A 71 -13.45 -28.08 -9.50
N PRO A 72 -14.28 -27.13 -9.96
CA PRO A 72 -13.75 -25.95 -10.65
C PRO A 72 -12.74 -25.26 -9.73
N ALA A 73 -11.62 -24.84 -10.29
CA ALA A 73 -10.66 -24.01 -9.57
C ALA A 73 -11.43 -22.85 -8.89
N PRO A 74 -11.14 -22.51 -7.62
CA PRO A 74 -11.79 -21.39 -6.97
C PRO A 74 -11.70 -20.17 -7.88
N ALA A 75 -12.85 -19.57 -8.20
CA ALA A 75 -12.93 -18.43 -9.13
C ALA A 75 -12.08 -17.22 -8.66
N ASP A 76 -11.74 -17.19 -7.37
CA ASP A 76 -10.78 -16.26 -6.78
C ASP A 76 -9.81 -17.05 -5.87
N PRO A 77 -8.50 -17.12 -6.23
CA PRO A 77 -7.49 -17.82 -5.44
C PRO A 77 -7.29 -17.22 -4.04
N CYS A 78 -7.74 -15.99 -3.82
CA CYS A 78 -7.64 -15.28 -2.54
C CYS A 78 -8.88 -15.43 -1.65
N ALA A 79 -10.02 -15.89 -2.19
CA ALA A 79 -11.31 -15.93 -1.47
C ALA A 79 -11.34 -16.92 -0.30
N SER A 80 -10.63 -18.04 -0.41
CA SER A 80 -10.56 -19.08 0.62
C SER A 80 -9.45 -18.86 1.66
N GLY A 81 -8.60 -17.85 1.46
CA GLY A 81 -7.38 -17.66 2.22
C GLY A 81 -7.19 -16.24 2.73
N SER A 82 -5.94 -15.95 3.08
CA SER A 82 -5.51 -14.60 3.47
C SER A 82 -5.29 -13.74 2.25
N TYR A 83 -5.62 -12.46 2.34
CA TYR A 83 -5.49 -11.51 1.24
C TYR A 83 -5.23 -10.08 1.72
N LEU A 84 -4.67 -9.27 0.83
CA LEU A 84 -4.50 -7.83 0.99
C LEU A 84 -5.32 -7.12 -0.09
N GLN A 85 -6.21 -6.19 0.31
CA GLN A 85 -7.02 -5.40 -0.61
C GLN A 85 -6.67 -3.93 -0.47
N PHE A 86 -6.51 -3.24 -1.60
CA PHE A 86 -6.38 -1.80 -1.64
C PHE A 86 -7.74 -1.13 -1.82
N TYR A 87 -7.87 0.08 -1.31
CA TYR A 87 -9.07 0.90 -1.44
C TYR A 87 -8.72 2.34 -1.82
N GLU A 88 -9.58 2.95 -2.61
CA GLU A 88 -9.59 4.39 -2.86
C GLU A 88 -10.64 5.10 -2.01
N GLY A 89 -10.37 6.38 -1.74
CA GLY A 89 -11.31 7.24 -1.04
C GLY A 89 -11.17 7.20 0.47
N PRO A 90 -11.91 8.07 1.18
CA PRO A 90 -11.83 8.19 2.62
C PRO A 90 -12.41 6.94 3.33
N PRO A 91 -12.06 6.71 4.60
CA PRO A 91 -12.54 5.56 5.38
C PRO A 91 -14.07 5.38 5.41
N GLY A 92 -14.84 6.47 5.27
CA GLY A 92 -16.31 6.43 5.27
C GLY A 92 -16.95 6.03 3.94
N ALA A 93 -16.20 6.05 2.82
CA ALA A 93 -16.69 5.67 1.50
C ALA A 93 -15.60 4.95 0.68
N PRO A 94 -15.03 3.83 1.17
CA PRO A 94 -13.93 3.16 0.52
C PRO A 94 -14.41 2.39 -0.73
N ARG A 95 -13.68 2.53 -1.83
CA ARG A 95 -13.93 1.79 -3.08
C ARG A 95 -12.77 0.82 -3.34
N PRO A 96 -13.01 -0.48 -3.58
CA PRO A 96 -11.94 -1.42 -3.86
C PRO A 96 -11.09 -0.96 -5.05
N LEU A 97 -9.78 -0.91 -4.86
CA LEU A 97 -8.79 -0.62 -5.89
C LEU A 97 -8.17 -1.93 -6.36
N GLY A 98 -8.62 -2.42 -7.52
CA GLY A 98 -8.17 -3.69 -8.09
C GLY A 98 -8.69 -4.92 -7.35
N SER A 99 -8.21 -6.10 -7.77
CA SER A 99 -8.54 -7.38 -7.15
C SER A 99 -7.75 -7.59 -5.84
N PRO A 100 -8.23 -8.46 -4.93
CA PRO A 100 -7.46 -8.87 -3.76
C PRO A 100 -6.12 -9.49 -4.18
N LEU A 101 -5.10 -9.26 -3.37
CA LEU A 101 -3.75 -9.77 -3.59
C LEU A 101 -3.45 -10.90 -2.62
N CYS A 102 -2.99 -12.02 -3.16
CA CYS A 102 -2.49 -13.17 -2.41
C CYS A 102 -1.39 -13.89 -3.23
N GLY A 103 -0.71 -14.85 -2.60
CA GLY A 103 0.39 -15.61 -3.16
C GLY A 103 1.76 -15.12 -2.73
N LEU A 104 2.76 -15.41 -3.56
CA LEU A 104 4.19 -15.15 -3.30
C LEU A 104 4.80 -14.16 -4.29
N THR A 105 4.05 -13.79 -5.33
CA THR A 105 4.53 -12.92 -6.40
C THR A 105 4.40 -11.47 -5.97
N ILE A 106 5.49 -10.72 -6.06
CA ILE A 106 5.50 -9.28 -5.73
C ILE A 106 4.56 -8.54 -6.70
N PRO A 107 3.47 -7.92 -6.20
CA PRO A 107 2.52 -7.21 -7.05
C PRO A 107 3.14 -5.93 -7.64
N VAL A 108 2.57 -5.49 -8.77
CA VAL A 108 2.92 -4.19 -9.35
C VAL A 108 2.57 -3.06 -8.38
N PRO A 109 3.26 -1.90 -8.46
CA PRO A 109 2.93 -0.75 -7.62
C PRO A 109 1.47 -0.31 -7.82
N VAL A 110 0.79 -0.02 -6.72
CA VAL A 110 -0.62 0.39 -6.72
C VAL A 110 -0.67 1.89 -6.44
N ALA A 111 -1.26 2.67 -7.34
CA ALA A 111 -1.38 4.12 -7.18
C ALA A 111 -2.84 4.52 -6.98
N SER A 112 -3.09 5.44 -6.04
CA SER A 112 -4.39 6.06 -5.86
C SER A 112 -4.66 7.11 -6.93
N SER A 113 -5.93 7.31 -7.25
CA SER A 113 -6.44 8.39 -8.10
C SER A 113 -6.57 9.72 -7.35
N GLY A 114 -6.70 9.66 -6.02
CA GLY A 114 -6.87 10.81 -5.12
C GLY A 114 -5.94 10.79 -3.89
N PRO A 115 -6.23 11.62 -2.88
CA PRO A 115 -5.33 11.83 -1.74
C PRO A 115 -5.40 10.73 -0.67
N PHE A 116 -6.27 9.73 -0.84
CA PHE A 116 -6.44 8.64 0.11
C PHE A 116 -6.10 7.30 -0.53
N LEU A 117 -5.38 6.47 0.23
CA LEU A 117 -5.12 5.08 -0.10
C LEU A 117 -5.36 4.22 1.15
N GLY A 118 -6.36 3.34 1.06
CA GLY A 118 -6.67 2.37 2.10
C GLY A 118 -6.01 1.02 1.82
N LEU A 119 -5.57 0.34 2.86
CA LEU A 119 -5.04 -1.02 2.82
C LEU A 119 -5.77 -1.85 3.86
N ARG A 120 -6.35 -2.98 3.44
CA ARG A 120 -7.00 -3.93 4.35
C ARG A 120 -6.36 -5.29 4.24
N LEU A 121 -5.80 -5.76 5.34
CA LEU A 121 -5.24 -7.09 5.46
C LEU A 121 -6.24 -7.99 6.16
N VAL A 122 -6.55 -9.11 5.52
CA VAL A 122 -7.43 -10.14 6.08
C VAL A 122 -6.66 -11.46 6.13
N THR A 123 -6.58 -12.07 7.31
CA THR A 123 -5.99 -13.39 7.50
C THR A 123 -7.11 -14.40 7.76
N ARG A 124 -7.17 -15.48 6.99
CA ARG A 124 -8.20 -16.53 7.17
C ARG A 124 -7.57 -17.92 7.16
N GLY A 125 -8.32 -18.87 7.71
CA GLY A 125 -7.93 -20.28 7.82
C GLY A 125 -7.00 -20.53 9.00
N ARG A 126 -6.51 -21.77 9.13
CA ARG A 126 -5.83 -22.23 10.35
C ARG A 126 -4.37 -21.82 10.46
N GLN A 127 -3.69 -21.69 9.32
CA GLN A 127 -2.25 -21.40 9.26
C GLN A 127 -1.98 -20.31 8.22
N PRO A 128 -2.43 -19.07 8.49
CA PRO A 128 -2.13 -17.94 7.63
C PRO A 128 -0.64 -17.61 7.73
N ARG A 129 0.00 -17.50 6.57
CA ARG A 129 1.35 -17.00 6.43
C ARG A 129 1.32 -15.70 5.64
N VAL A 130 1.45 -14.61 6.37
CA VAL A 130 1.40 -13.26 5.83
C VAL A 130 2.64 -12.51 6.26
N ASP A 131 3.41 -12.10 5.27
CA ASP A 131 4.51 -11.18 5.41
C ASP A 131 4.64 -10.32 4.15
N PHE A 132 4.47 -9.01 4.29
CA PHE A 132 4.78 -8.07 3.22
C PHE A 132 5.50 -6.86 3.81
N VAL A 133 6.33 -6.25 2.97
CA VAL A 133 6.96 -4.97 3.23
C VAL A 133 6.73 -4.12 2.00
N GLY A 134 6.19 -2.93 2.19
CA GLY A 134 6.01 -1.98 1.12
C GLY A 134 6.08 -0.55 1.63
N GLU A 135 6.18 0.37 0.70
CA GLU A 135 6.37 1.78 0.97
C GLU A 135 5.26 2.57 0.30
N VAL A 136 4.61 3.42 1.08
CA VAL A 136 3.72 4.45 0.57
C VAL A 136 4.58 5.68 0.29
N THR A 137 4.46 6.22 -0.92
CA THR A 137 5.10 7.49 -1.32
C THR A 137 4.04 8.43 -1.86
N SER A 138 4.05 9.70 -1.43
CA SER A 138 3.27 10.73 -2.09
C SER A 138 3.94 11.19 -3.39
N PHE A 139 3.14 11.58 -4.37
CA PHE A 139 3.63 12.16 -5.61
C PHE A 139 2.64 13.14 -6.20
N HIS A 140 3.17 14.26 -6.69
CA HIS A 140 2.39 15.23 -7.43
C HIS A 140 2.27 14.76 -8.87
N LEU A 141 1.03 14.57 -9.34
CA LEU A 141 0.78 14.51 -10.77
C LEU A 141 0.83 15.96 -11.26
N GLY A 142 2.02 16.41 -11.68
CA GLY A 142 2.17 17.73 -12.28
C GLY A 142 1.08 17.92 -13.34
N GLU A 143 0.42 19.07 -13.34
CA GLU A 143 -0.57 19.39 -14.38
C GLU A 143 0.06 19.06 -15.72
N LEU A 144 -0.57 18.15 -16.49
CA LEU A 144 -0.18 17.90 -17.88
C LEU A 144 -0.35 19.22 -18.61
N GLY A 145 0.74 19.99 -18.66
CA GLY A 145 0.77 21.32 -19.20
C GLY A 145 0.56 21.25 -20.70
N LEU A 146 -0.68 21.46 -21.12
CA LEU A 146 -0.95 22.28 -22.30
C LEU A 146 -0.46 23.71 -22.02
N LYS A 147 0.86 23.87 -21.91
CA LYS A 147 1.55 25.15 -22.05
C LYS A 147 2.83 24.92 -22.82
N ALA A 148 2.68 24.91 -24.14
CA ALA A 148 3.72 25.44 -25.00
C ALA A 148 4.05 26.85 -24.53
N GLY A 149 5.31 27.12 -24.16
CA GLY A 149 5.79 28.50 -23.96
C GLY A 149 6.83 28.67 -22.87
N ARG A 150 8.11 28.69 -23.30
CA ARG A 150 9.28 29.43 -22.77
C ARG A 150 9.54 29.40 -21.24
N GLY A 151 10.73 28.88 -20.87
CA GLY A 151 11.38 29.15 -19.57
C GLY A 151 11.85 30.63 -19.44
N PRO A 152 12.80 30.97 -18.53
CA PRO A 152 13.63 30.10 -17.68
C PRO A 152 13.84 30.63 -16.23
N MET A 153 14.77 29.99 -15.53
CA MET A 153 15.76 30.57 -14.59
C MET A 153 15.59 30.25 -13.10
N GLN A 154 16.48 29.38 -12.65
CA GLN A 154 16.85 29.13 -11.25
C GLN A 154 17.24 30.44 -10.57
N ARG A 155 16.63 30.74 -9.41
CA ARG A 155 17.12 31.78 -8.50
C ARG A 155 18.38 31.27 -7.80
N LEU A 156 19.51 31.89 -8.15
CA LEU A 156 20.69 31.98 -7.29
C LEU A 156 20.30 32.65 -5.97
N CYS A 157 20.68 32.06 -4.84
CA CYS A 157 20.75 32.77 -3.57
C CYS A 157 21.98 33.69 -3.60
N GLY A 158 21.76 35.00 -3.40
CA GLY A 158 22.83 35.97 -3.20
C GLY A 158 22.31 37.34 -2.78
N ALA A 159 22.60 37.72 -1.53
CA ALA A 159 22.62 39.10 -1.02
C ALA A 159 23.46 39.08 0.27
N GLY A 160 24.42 39.96 0.54
CA GLY A 160 24.95 41.12 -0.17
C GLY A 160 26.14 41.66 0.65
N ALA A 161 27.14 42.24 -0.03
CA ALA A 161 28.29 42.90 0.56
C ALA A 161 28.00 44.38 0.84
N THR A 162 28.61 44.95 1.88
CA THR A 162 28.79 46.41 2.04
C THR A 162 30.28 46.75 2.08
N VAL A 163 30.69 47.58 1.13
CA VAL A 163 32.00 48.25 1.02
C VAL A 163 31.92 49.60 1.71
N GLY A 164 32.97 49.98 2.44
CA GLY A 164 33.19 51.34 2.96
C GLY A 164 34.64 51.77 2.74
N THR A 165 34.81 52.83 1.96
CA THR A 165 36.00 53.69 1.72
C THR A 165 35.44 55.07 1.36
N PRO A 166 36.16 56.20 1.47
CA PRO A 166 37.58 56.42 1.14
C PRO A 166 38.56 56.40 2.31
#